data_AF-Q08PJ8-F1
#
_entry.id   AF-Q08PJ8-F1
#
_cell.length_a   1.000
_cell.length_b   1.000
_cell.length_c   1.000
_cell.angle_alpha   90.00
_cell.angle_beta   90.00
_cell.angle_gamma   90.00
#
_symmetry.space_group_name_H-M   'P 1'
#
loop_
_entity.id
_entity.type
_entity.pdbx_description
1 polymer ?
#
loop_
_entity_poly.entity_id
_entity_poly.type
_entity_poly.pdbx_seq_one_letter_code
_entity_poly.pdbx_strand_id
1 'polypeptide(L)'
;MRSIRWTPRVPTIAAAFAAVALFHPPVAFAAGLTWPQGQVLPSFSAPAATMDLMDATVSEYRYEAEGSLIRHGTGRLDGNGWVAQTSIDAANQFLTYGPYATDIPVGNNTAFFDLTIDNNTANNEVVVTVDVRDNTTGAVLASRDITRTAFTKQGSFERFELPFTNPVAGHGIEFRVFWYGRAYIKVDAVGTNAQVQDDEVALFTTLKGIVNRTQPRIFTYDNAIRGQDGKFGWLNALGLQYTEVADRWSLLSKYRNEISGIVIYDTALPDTLNLATTIAGLQNGVTASPALAAKLTAAPYNLPVLKDLRGAFTTKVQVYQYLYDY
;
A
#
# COMPACT_ATOMS: atom_id res chain seq x y z
N MET A 1 85.09 44.59 -30.60
CA MET A 1 84.48 44.81 -29.27
C MET A 1 83.17 44.02 -29.21
N ARG A 2 82.96 43.35 -28.08
CA ARG A 2 81.97 42.28 -27.85
C ARG A 2 80.52 42.77 -27.96
N SER A 3 79.62 41.92 -28.47
CA SER A 3 78.30 41.75 -27.88
C SER A 3 77.92 40.26 -27.91
N ILE A 4 77.60 39.73 -26.73
CA ILE A 4 77.18 38.34 -26.49
C ILE A 4 75.65 38.36 -26.49
N ARG A 5 75.00 37.50 -27.29
CA ARG A 5 73.57 37.17 -27.13
C ARG A 5 73.43 35.70 -26.75
N TRP A 6 72.85 35.48 -25.57
CA TRP A 6 72.44 34.19 -25.05
C TRP A 6 71.13 33.74 -25.71
N THR A 7 71.11 32.53 -26.25
CA THR A 7 69.87 31.82 -26.61
C THR A 7 69.72 30.60 -25.69
N PRO A 8 68.66 30.51 -24.87
CA PRO A 8 68.44 29.37 -24.00
C PRO A 8 67.87 28.18 -24.79
N ARG A 9 68.37 26.98 -24.48
CA ARG A 9 67.86 25.69 -24.96
C ARG A 9 66.50 25.41 -24.32
N VAL A 10 65.52 25.03 -25.13
CA VAL A 10 64.25 24.44 -24.67
C VAL A 10 64.33 22.92 -24.88
N PRO A 11 64.19 22.09 -23.84
CA PRO A 11 64.13 20.64 -24.01
C PRO A 11 62.72 20.21 -24.42
N THR A 12 62.67 19.30 -25.40
CA THR A 12 61.46 18.64 -25.90
C THR A 12 60.82 17.79 -24.81
N ILE A 13 59.60 18.12 -24.37
CA ILE A 13 58.79 17.26 -23.50
C ILE A 13 57.86 16.45 -24.40
N ALA A 14 58.10 15.14 -24.51
CA ALA A 14 57.17 14.20 -25.09
C ALA A 14 56.03 13.95 -24.09
N ALA A 15 54.82 14.40 -24.41
CA ALA A 15 53.62 14.09 -23.66
C ALA A 15 53.12 12.69 -24.05
N ALA A 16 53.27 11.73 -23.15
CA ALA A 16 52.60 10.43 -23.26
C ALA A 16 51.12 10.61 -22.88
N PHE A 17 50.22 10.49 -23.86
CA PHE A 17 48.78 10.38 -23.58
C PHE A 17 48.49 8.95 -23.10
N ALA A 18 48.23 8.79 -21.80
CA ALA A 18 47.63 7.59 -21.27
C ALA A 18 46.15 7.57 -21.71
N ALA A 19 45.80 6.66 -22.62
CA ALA A 19 44.41 6.40 -22.97
C ALA A 19 43.70 5.80 -21.75
N VAL A 20 42.86 6.59 -21.08
CA VAL A 20 41.90 6.08 -20.11
C VAL A 20 40.86 5.31 -20.91
N ALA A 21 40.92 3.98 -20.86
CA ALA A 21 39.83 3.14 -21.32
C ALA A 21 38.62 3.44 -20.41
N LEU A 22 37.67 4.22 -20.94
CA LEU A 22 36.33 4.30 -20.36
C LEU A 22 35.74 2.88 -20.43
N PHE A 23 35.83 2.15 -19.32
CA PHE A 23 35.09 0.93 -19.12
C PHE A 23 33.61 1.25 -19.36
N HIS A 24 33.10 0.82 -20.52
CA HIS A 24 31.67 0.86 -20.76
C HIS A 24 31.04 -0.10 -19.75
N PRO A 25 30.01 0.32 -19.01
CA PRO A 25 29.26 -0.63 -18.19
C PRO A 25 28.77 -1.75 -19.11
N PRO A 26 28.77 -3.01 -18.66
CA PRO A 26 28.20 -4.10 -19.45
C PRO A 26 26.77 -3.71 -19.84
N VAL A 27 26.46 -3.78 -21.12
CA VAL A 27 25.12 -3.51 -21.63
C VAL A 27 24.19 -4.54 -20.98
N ALA A 28 23.32 -4.06 -20.09
CA ALA A 28 22.33 -4.93 -19.45
C ALA A 28 21.34 -5.39 -20.51
N PHE A 29 21.43 -6.67 -20.90
CA PHE A 29 20.46 -7.32 -21.77
C PHE A 29 19.49 -8.13 -20.90
N ALA A 30 18.28 -7.62 -20.71
CA ALA A 30 17.14 -8.43 -20.31
C ALA A 30 16.21 -8.54 -21.53
N ALA A 31 15.41 -9.60 -21.64
CA ALA A 31 14.60 -9.86 -22.83
C ALA A 31 13.59 -8.75 -23.21
N GLY A 32 13.40 -7.72 -22.36
CA GLY A 32 12.64 -6.51 -22.67
C GLY A 32 13.33 -5.19 -22.33
N LEU A 33 14.66 -5.19 -22.18
CA LEU A 33 15.48 -4.02 -21.88
C LEU A 33 16.63 -3.92 -22.87
N THR A 34 16.77 -2.76 -23.50
CA THR A 34 17.93 -2.42 -24.32
C THR A 34 18.52 -1.11 -23.84
N TRP A 35 19.85 -1.00 -23.88
CA TRP A 35 20.56 0.25 -23.58
C TRP A 35 21.26 0.75 -24.85
N PRO A 36 20.54 1.46 -25.75
CA PRO A 36 21.14 1.97 -26.97
C PRO A 36 22.31 2.91 -26.68
N GLN A 37 23.33 2.86 -27.51
CA GLN A 37 24.48 3.75 -27.39
C GLN A 37 24.02 5.21 -27.48
N GLY A 38 24.44 6.03 -26.52
CA GLY A 38 24.09 7.45 -26.46
C GLY A 38 22.76 7.78 -25.77
N GLN A 39 22.01 6.79 -25.27
CA GLN A 39 20.84 7.06 -24.42
C GLN A 39 21.22 7.09 -22.93
N VAL A 40 20.67 8.06 -22.22
CA VAL A 40 20.76 8.18 -20.75
C VAL A 40 19.87 7.15 -20.06
N LEU A 41 18.74 6.80 -20.69
CA LEU A 41 17.75 5.87 -20.17
C LEU A 41 17.64 4.63 -21.06
N PRO A 42 17.22 3.48 -20.53
CA PRO A 42 16.98 2.31 -21.34
C PRO A 42 15.72 2.48 -22.20
N SER A 43 15.67 1.70 -23.26
CA SER A 43 14.45 1.44 -24.02
C SER A 43 13.85 0.10 -23.59
N PHE A 44 12.54 0.09 -23.37
CA PHE A 44 11.78 -1.09 -22.95
C PHE A 44 10.96 -1.68 -24.10
N SER A 45 10.59 -2.96 -23.98
CA SER A 45 9.58 -3.57 -24.85
C SER A 45 8.28 -2.78 -24.83
N ALA A 46 7.63 -2.69 -26.01
CA ALA A 46 6.28 -2.15 -26.09
C ALA A 46 5.31 -2.98 -25.22
N PRO A 47 4.35 -2.33 -24.53
CA PRO A 47 3.33 -3.04 -23.77
C PRO A 47 2.53 -4.01 -24.64
N ALA A 48 1.94 -5.03 -24.02
CA ALA A 48 0.94 -5.85 -24.69
C ALA A 48 -0.26 -5.01 -25.13
N ALA A 49 -0.96 -5.48 -26.17
CA ALA A 49 -2.12 -4.78 -26.72
C ALA A 49 -3.21 -4.53 -25.68
N THR A 50 -3.40 -5.48 -24.75
CA THR A 50 -4.32 -5.39 -23.62
C THR A 50 -3.56 -5.69 -22.32
N MET A 51 -3.60 -4.75 -21.38
CA MET A 51 -3.00 -4.86 -20.05
C MET A 51 -3.97 -5.52 -19.06
N ASP A 52 -3.45 -6.35 -18.15
CA ASP A 52 -4.18 -6.73 -16.94
C ASP A 52 -4.12 -5.56 -15.95
N LEU A 53 -5.27 -4.93 -15.70
CA LEU A 53 -5.42 -3.86 -14.71
C LEU A 53 -5.74 -4.49 -13.35
N MET A 54 -4.72 -4.60 -12.51
CA MET A 54 -4.85 -5.05 -11.13
C MET A 54 -5.06 -3.86 -10.21
N ASP A 55 -6.15 -3.89 -9.44
CA ASP A 55 -6.38 -2.91 -8.38
C ASP A 55 -5.62 -3.37 -7.12
N ALA A 56 -4.60 -2.62 -6.72
CA ALA A 56 -3.84 -2.86 -5.50
C ALA A 56 -4.16 -1.84 -4.40
N THR A 57 -5.25 -1.07 -4.57
CA THR A 57 -5.67 -0.11 -3.55
C THR A 57 -6.31 -0.79 -2.34
N VAL A 58 -6.25 -0.07 -1.22
CA VAL A 58 -6.98 -0.37 0.01
C VAL A 58 -8.46 -0.64 -0.31
N SER A 59 -8.98 -1.75 0.21
CA SER A 59 -10.42 -2.01 0.10
C SER A 59 -11.13 -1.21 1.19
N GLU A 60 -11.94 -0.23 0.78
CA GLU A 60 -12.79 0.54 1.70
C GLU A 60 -14.11 -0.21 1.93
N TYR A 61 -14.31 -0.64 3.17
CA TYR A 61 -15.57 -1.18 3.67
C TYR A 61 -16.36 -0.01 4.28
N ARG A 62 -17.20 0.62 3.47
CA ARG A 62 -17.97 1.82 3.85
C ARG A 62 -19.43 1.47 4.16
N TYR A 63 -19.93 2.01 5.27
CA TYR A 63 -21.32 1.87 5.69
C TYR A 63 -21.92 3.25 6.00
N GLU A 64 -22.87 3.66 5.18
CA GLU A 64 -23.58 4.93 5.35
C GLU A 64 -24.39 4.91 6.64
N ALA A 65 -24.40 6.02 7.39
CA ALA A 65 -25.06 6.13 8.68
C ALA A 65 -26.58 5.98 8.57
N GLU A 66 -27.17 6.35 7.42
CA GLU A 66 -28.57 6.14 7.09
C GLU A 66 -28.86 4.77 6.44
N GLY A 67 -27.82 3.98 6.17
CA GLY A 67 -27.93 2.66 5.59
C GLY A 67 -28.60 1.65 6.51
N SER A 68 -29.24 0.63 5.95
CA SER A 68 -29.99 -0.39 6.70
C SER A 68 -29.13 -1.28 7.61
N LEU A 69 -27.81 -1.27 7.41
CA LEU A 69 -26.85 -2.04 8.20
C LEU A 69 -26.39 -1.31 9.47
N ILE A 70 -26.52 0.01 9.51
CA ILE A 70 -26.15 0.84 10.67
C ILE A 70 -27.38 1.05 11.54
N ARG A 71 -27.20 0.86 12.84
CA ARG A 71 -28.21 1.03 13.88
C ARG A 71 -27.91 2.25 14.72
N HIS A 72 -28.93 2.73 15.42
CA HIS A 72 -28.89 3.99 16.18
C HIS A 72 -29.47 3.79 17.57
N GLY A 73 -28.82 4.37 18.59
CA GLY A 73 -29.34 4.41 19.96
C GLY A 73 -30.07 5.71 20.25
N THR A 74 -29.59 6.81 19.66
CA THR A 74 -30.11 8.17 19.79
C THR A 74 -30.02 8.89 18.44
N GLY A 75 -30.55 10.12 18.36
CA GLY A 75 -30.52 10.92 17.15
C GLY A 75 -31.64 10.60 16.17
N ARG A 76 -31.50 11.13 14.95
CA ARG A 76 -32.48 11.00 13.87
C ARG A 76 -31.81 11.11 12.50
N LEU A 77 -32.53 10.67 11.47
CA LEU A 77 -32.16 10.89 10.08
C LEU A 77 -32.19 12.38 9.73
N ASP A 78 -31.16 12.84 9.04
CA ASP A 78 -31.09 14.19 8.46
C ASP A 78 -30.37 14.14 7.12
N GLY A 79 -31.13 14.10 6.01
CA GLY A 79 -30.55 14.00 4.67
C GLY A 79 -29.68 12.76 4.50
N ASN A 80 -28.40 12.95 4.20
CA ASN A 80 -27.39 11.93 3.94
C ASN A 80 -26.62 11.47 5.20
N GLY A 81 -27.24 11.51 6.37
CA GLY A 81 -26.54 11.07 7.57
C GLY A 81 -27.42 11.04 8.80
N TRP A 82 -26.82 10.64 9.92
CA TRP A 82 -27.50 10.51 11.19
C TRP A 82 -26.99 11.52 12.20
N VAL A 83 -27.89 12.29 12.80
CA VAL A 83 -27.56 13.45 13.62
C VAL A 83 -28.07 13.30 15.05
N ALA A 84 -27.27 13.77 16.01
CA ALA A 84 -27.74 14.10 17.34
C ALA A 84 -27.36 15.54 17.72
N GLN A 85 -28.26 16.20 18.44
CA GLN A 85 -28.15 17.59 18.84
C GLN A 85 -28.50 17.75 20.32
N THR A 86 -27.71 18.58 21.00
CA THR A 86 -27.92 18.92 22.41
C THR A 86 -29.32 19.45 22.65
N SER A 87 -29.95 19.06 23.76
CA SER A 87 -31.31 19.46 24.14
C SER A 87 -32.43 18.93 23.24
N ILE A 88 -32.11 18.13 22.20
CA ILE A 88 -33.10 17.46 21.34
C ILE A 88 -33.01 15.95 21.56
N ASP A 89 -31.82 15.38 21.42
CA ASP A 89 -31.61 13.93 21.43
C ASP A 89 -31.03 13.45 22.77
N ALA A 90 -31.24 12.18 23.12
CA ALA A 90 -30.76 11.59 24.37
C ALA A 90 -29.23 11.47 24.38
N ALA A 91 -28.59 12.09 25.37
CA ALA A 91 -27.15 12.06 25.57
C ALA A 91 -26.66 10.70 26.09
N ASN A 92 -25.35 10.45 25.98
CA ASN A 92 -24.64 9.27 26.49
C ASN A 92 -25.17 7.96 25.91
N GLN A 93 -25.36 7.95 24.59
CA GLN A 93 -25.80 6.78 23.84
C GLN A 93 -25.00 6.67 22.53
N PHE A 94 -25.00 5.47 21.94
CA PHE A 94 -24.44 5.30 20.60
C PHE A 94 -25.29 6.05 19.58
N LEU A 95 -24.69 7.01 18.92
CA LEU A 95 -25.28 7.70 17.78
C LEU A 95 -25.42 6.72 16.61
N THR A 96 -24.35 5.99 16.32
CA THR A 96 -24.33 4.87 15.36
C THR A 96 -23.59 3.66 15.94
N TYR A 97 -24.03 2.46 15.58
CA TYR A 97 -23.35 1.20 15.83
C TYR A 97 -23.75 0.15 14.77
N GLY A 98 -22.94 -0.89 14.59
CA GLY A 98 -23.06 -1.85 13.49
C GLY A 98 -21.80 -1.84 12.62
N PRO A 99 -21.78 -2.50 11.45
CA PRO A 99 -22.83 -3.34 10.87
C PRO A 99 -22.72 -4.82 11.25
N TYR A 100 -21.80 -5.19 12.16
CA TYR A 100 -21.46 -6.59 12.45
C TYR A 100 -20.83 -7.30 11.24
N ALA A 101 -19.94 -6.62 10.53
CA ALA A 101 -19.29 -7.10 9.31
C ALA A 101 -18.42 -8.32 9.58
N THR A 102 -18.70 -9.44 8.92
CA THR A 102 -17.96 -10.69 9.05
C THR A 102 -16.89 -10.88 7.96
N ASP A 103 -16.80 -9.94 7.03
CA ASP A 103 -15.94 -9.96 5.86
C ASP A 103 -14.73 -9.02 5.96
N ILE A 104 -14.56 -8.35 7.12
CA ILE A 104 -13.36 -7.54 7.40
C ILE A 104 -12.13 -8.46 7.48
N PRO A 105 -11.07 -8.23 6.68
CA PRO A 105 -9.87 -9.05 6.70
C PRO A 105 -9.19 -9.08 8.07
N VAL A 106 -8.56 -10.21 8.40
CA VAL A 106 -7.69 -10.33 9.58
C VAL A 106 -6.45 -9.46 9.43
N GLY A 107 -5.85 -9.10 10.57
CA GLY A 107 -4.64 -8.28 10.61
C GLY A 107 -4.96 -6.79 10.77
N ASN A 108 -4.01 -5.96 10.35
CA ASN A 108 -4.06 -4.52 10.59
C ASN A 108 -5.03 -3.84 9.63
N ASN A 109 -5.89 -3.02 10.21
CA ASN A 109 -6.93 -2.27 9.53
C ASN A 109 -6.96 -0.84 10.09
N THR A 110 -7.52 0.10 9.33
CA THR A 110 -7.74 1.47 9.81
C THR A 110 -9.22 1.80 9.70
N ALA A 111 -9.91 1.84 10.84
CA ALA A 111 -11.28 2.29 10.89
C ALA A 111 -11.34 3.80 10.58
N PHE A 112 -12.45 4.24 10.00
CA PHE A 112 -12.73 5.65 9.77
C PHE A 112 -14.14 6.01 10.22
N PHE A 113 -14.30 7.28 10.61
CA PHE A 113 -15.54 7.87 11.05
C PHE A 113 -15.66 9.26 10.41
N ASP A 114 -16.63 9.43 9.49
CA ASP A 114 -16.86 10.69 8.78
C ASP A 114 -17.89 11.52 9.56
N LEU A 115 -17.42 12.55 10.27
CA LEU A 115 -18.19 13.31 11.26
C LEU A 115 -18.20 14.81 10.94
N THR A 116 -19.27 15.51 11.31
CA THR A 116 -19.32 16.98 11.32
C THR A 116 -19.80 17.50 12.66
N ILE A 117 -19.46 18.74 12.96
CA ILE A 117 -19.79 19.45 14.20
C ILE A 117 -20.38 20.84 13.91
N ASP A 118 -21.21 21.36 14.81
CA ASP A 118 -21.77 22.72 14.74
C ASP A 118 -20.77 23.82 15.10
N ASN A 119 -19.92 23.57 16.08
CA ASN A 119 -18.95 24.51 16.62
C ASN A 119 -17.69 23.77 17.07
N ASN A 120 -16.54 24.16 16.52
CA ASN A 120 -15.23 23.60 16.84
C ASN A 120 -14.29 24.57 17.58
N THR A 121 -14.79 25.73 18.05
CA THR A 121 -13.96 26.81 18.64
C THR A 121 -14.28 27.13 20.11
N ALA A 122 -15.32 26.53 20.69
CA ALA A 122 -15.69 26.73 22.09
C ALA A 122 -14.73 25.99 23.06
N ASN A 123 -15.26 25.22 24.03
CA ASN A 123 -14.45 24.39 24.93
C ASN A 123 -13.73 23.25 24.18
N ASN A 124 -12.86 22.50 24.86
CA ASN A 124 -12.19 21.32 24.30
C ASN A 124 -12.66 20.00 24.95
N GLU A 125 -13.97 19.88 25.17
CA GLU A 125 -14.55 18.66 25.74
C GLU A 125 -14.59 17.53 24.71
N VAL A 126 -14.53 16.28 25.19
CA VAL A 126 -14.81 15.09 24.38
C VAL A 126 -16.28 15.14 23.94
N VAL A 127 -16.54 15.17 22.63
CA VAL A 127 -17.90 15.24 22.08
C VAL A 127 -18.42 13.87 21.65
N VAL A 128 -17.51 13.01 21.17
CA VAL A 128 -17.77 11.60 20.91
C VAL A 128 -16.59 10.72 21.30
N THR A 129 -16.85 9.45 21.59
CA THR A 129 -15.84 8.39 21.57
C THR A 129 -16.17 7.47 20.41
N VAL A 130 -15.19 7.19 19.57
CA VAL A 130 -15.31 6.23 18.48
C VAL A 130 -14.55 4.97 18.84
N ASP A 131 -15.11 3.81 18.52
CA ASP A 131 -14.46 2.54 18.82
C ASP A 131 -14.77 1.46 17.78
N VAL A 132 -13.87 0.48 17.72
CA VAL A 132 -14.03 -0.76 16.95
C VAL A 132 -14.21 -1.90 17.94
N ARG A 133 -15.27 -2.69 17.79
CA ARG A 133 -15.60 -3.81 18.67
C ARG A 133 -15.73 -5.09 17.87
N ASP A 134 -15.13 -6.16 18.39
CA ASP A 134 -15.49 -7.52 18.00
C ASP A 134 -16.79 -7.89 18.72
N ASN A 135 -17.91 -7.88 18.01
CA ASN A 135 -19.21 -8.17 18.59
C ASN A 135 -19.36 -9.66 18.97
N THR A 136 -18.61 -10.56 18.33
CA THR A 136 -18.63 -12.00 18.65
C THR A 136 -18.08 -12.26 20.05
N THR A 137 -16.98 -11.60 20.41
CA THR A 137 -16.34 -11.76 21.73
C THR A 137 -16.75 -10.69 22.74
N GLY A 138 -17.23 -9.56 22.25
CA GLY A 138 -17.56 -8.36 22.99
C GLY A 138 -16.36 -7.45 23.30
N ALA A 139 -15.16 -7.79 22.82
CA ALA A 139 -13.94 -7.03 23.06
C ALA A 139 -13.89 -5.74 22.24
N VAL A 140 -13.47 -4.64 22.87
CA VAL A 140 -13.12 -3.40 22.15
C VAL A 140 -11.70 -3.54 21.62
N LEU A 141 -11.54 -3.52 20.30
CA LEU A 141 -10.27 -3.69 19.60
C LEU A 141 -9.45 -2.39 19.56
N ALA A 142 -10.14 -1.25 19.46
CA ALA A 142 -9.54 0.07 19.52
C ALA A 142 -10.59 1.11 19.95
N SER A 143 -10.15 2.20 20.58
CA SER A 143 -11.03 3.29 21.01
C SER A 143 -10.29 4.62 20.95
N ARG A 144 -11.00 5.70 20.63
CA ARG A 144 -10.46 7.05 20.59
C ARG A 144 -11.51 8.08 20.98
N ASP A 145 -11.13 8.97 21.89
CA ASP A 145 -11.90 10.17 22.19
C ASP A 145 -11.66 11.24 21.13
N ILE A 146 -12.73 11.87 20.67
CA ILE A 146 -12.70 13.01 19.76
C ILE A 146 -13.23 14.22 20.50
N THR A 147 -12.37 15.23 20.67
CA THR A 147 -12.73 16.49 21.32
C THR A 147 -13.28 17.50 20.32
N ARG A 148 -13.97 18.52 20.83
CA ARG A 148 -14.53 19.61 20.02
C ARG A 148 -13.49 20.26 19.10
N THR A 149 -12.30 20.57 19.63
CA THR A 149 -11.25 21.24 18.85
C THR A 149 -10.40 20.26 18.03
N ALA A 150 -10.72 18.97 18.01
CA ALA A 150 -10.12 18.01 17.08
C ALA A 150 -10.66 18.19 15.65
N PHE A 151 -11.85 18.78 15.51
CA PHE A 151 -12.41 19.20 14.23
C PHE A 151 -11.74 20.49 13.76
N THR A 152 -11.31 20.54 12.51
CA THR A 152 -10.67 21.72 11.92
C THR A 152 -11.68 22.67 11.25
N LYS A 153 -12.89 22.19 10.93
CA LYS A 153 -13.97 22.90 10.26
C LYS A 153 -15.33 22.56 10.89
N GLN A 154 -16.17 23.57 11.05
CA GLN A 154 -17.58 23.37 11.38
C GLN A 154 -18.42 23.16 10.11
N GLY A 155 -19.48 22.36 10.21
CA GLY A 155 -20.45 22.15 9.12
C GLY A 155 -19.91 21.42 7.89
N SER A 156 -18.70 20.85 7.96
CA SER A 156 -18.10 20.04 6.89
C SER A 156 -17.69 18.68 7.47
N PHE A 157 -17.91 17.60 6.72
CA PHE A 157 -17.45 16.29 7.15
C PHE A 157 -15.92 16.21 7.17
N GLU A 158 -15.41 15.71 8.28
CA GLU A 158 -14.01 15.37 8.51
C GLU A 158 -13.89 13.91 8.90
N ARG A 159 -12.87 13.25 8.36
CA ARG A 159 -12.58 11.84 8.61
C ARG A 159 -11.66 11.68 9.82
N PHE A 160 -12.10 10.92 10.81
CA PHE A 160 -11.28 10.50 11.94
C PHE A 160 -10.88 9.04 11.78
N GLU A 161 -9.57 8.78 11.80
CA GLU A 161 -9.01 7.44 11.64
C GLU A 161 -8.63 6.81 12.99
N LEU A 162 -8.78 5.48 13.06
CA LEU A 162 -8.48 4.66 14.23
C LEU A 162 -7.90 3.31 13.79
N PRO A 163 -6.57 3.12 13.90
CA PRO A 163 -5.93 1.83 13.64
C PRO A 163 -6.43 0.75 14.61
N PHE A 164 -6.68 -0.46 14.10
CA PHE A 164 -7.02 -1.63 14.90
C PHE A 164 -6.51 -2.93 14.25
N THR A 165 -6.43 -4.00 15.04
CA THR A 165 -6.11 -5.34 14.52
C THR A 165 -7.34 -6.22 14.63
N ASN A 166 -7.77 -6.84 13.52
CA ASN A 166 -8.80 -7.87 13.53
C ASN A 166 -8.13 -9.25 13.79
N PRO A 167 -8.36 -9.89 14.94
CA PRO A 167 -7.64 -11.11 15.31
C PRO A 167 -8.17 -12.37 14.63
N VAL A 168 -9.45 -12.41 14.21
CA VAL A 168 -10.12 -13.64 13.78
C VAL A 168 -11.03 -13.38 12.58
N ALA A 169 -10.86 -14.17 11.53
CA ALA A 169 -11.69 -14.09 10.32
C ALA A 169 -13.13 -14.50 10.65
N GLY A 170 -14.11 -13.83 10.04
CA GLY A 170 -15.53 -14.17 10.22
C GLY A 170 -16.18 -13.63 11.50
N HIS A 171 -15.42 -13.02 12.42
CA HIS A 171 -16.01 -12.34 13.57
C HIS A 171 -16.77 -11.07 13.13
N GLY A 172 -17.88 -10.77 13.80
CA GLY A 172 -18.70 -9.60 13.47
C GLY A 172 -18.07 -8.32 13.99
N ILE A 173 -17.41 -7.56 13.11
CA ILE A 173 -16.77 -6.30 13.46
C ILE A 173 -17.79 -5.16 13.44
N GLU A 174 -17.75 -4.34 14.48
CA GLU A 174 -18.66 -3.24 14.76
C GLU A 174 -17.88 -1.92 14.88
N PHE A 175 -18.31 -0.88 14.17
CA PHE A 175 -17.79 0.49 14.25
C PHE A 175 -18.83 1.36 14.96
N ARG A 176 -18.44 1.99 16.06
CA ARG A 176 -19.39 2.66 16.96
C ARG A 176 -19.01 4.10 17.22
N VAL A 177 -20.02 4.97 17.28
CA VAL A 177 -19.87 6.37 17.65
C VAL A 177 -20.72 6.63 18.89
N PHE A 178 -20.09 6.76 20.05
CA PHE A 178 -20.76 7.11 21.29
C PHE A 178 -20.82 8.62 21.46
N TRP A 179 -22.03 9.18 21.61
CA TRP A 179 -22.24 10.63 21.68
C TRP A 179 -22.56 11.09 23.11
N TYR A 180 -21.81 12.08 23.59
CA TYR A 180 -21.90 12.57 24.98
C TYR A 180 -22.98 13.63 25.21
N GLY A 181 -23.69 14.08 24.18
CA GLY A 181 -24.68 15.15 24.35
C GLY A 181 -24.09 16.54 24.53
N ARG A 182 -22.85 16.77 24.07
CA ARG A 182 -22.10 18.02 24.29
C ARG A 182 -22.05 18.93 23.07
N ALA A 183 -22.30 18.41 21.87
CA ALA A 183 -22.29 19.16 20.61
C ALA A 183 -23.32 18.59 19.65
N TYR A 184 -23.73 19.35 18.64
CA TYR A 184 -24.28 18.74 17.43
C TYR A 184 -23.20 17.84 16.81
N ILE A 185 -23.55 16.58 16.52
CA ILE A 185 -22.70 15.69 15.74
C ILE A 185 -23.58 15.02 14.71
N LYS A 186 -23.10 15.00 13.46
CA LYS A 186 -23.70 14.19 12.40
C LYS A 186 -22.65 13.25 11.83
N VAL A 187 -23.06 11.99 11.64
CA VAL A 187 -22.27 10.92 11.03
C VAL A 187 -22.75 10.76 9.59
N ASP A 188 -21.82 10.80 8.64
CA ASP A 188 -22.08 10.46 7.22
C ASP A 188 -21.89 8.96 7.05
N ALA A 189 -20.71 8.44 7.40
CA ALA A 189 -20.41 7.03 7.34
C ALA A 189 -19.38 6.59 8.37
N VAL A 190 -19.36 5.28 8.60
CA VAL A 190 -18.33 4.57 9.36
C VAL A 190 -17.83 3.40 8.53
N GLY A 191 -16.65 2.90 8.85
CA GLY A 191 -16.12 1.77 8.13
C GLY A 191 -14.67 1.48 8.44
N THR A 192 -14.05 0.70 7.56
CA THR A 192 -12.63 0.45 7.63
C THR A 192 -12.00 0.37 6.26
N ASN A 193 -10.77 0.83 6.23
CA ASN A 193 -9.84 0.58 5.17
C ASN A 193 -9.04 -0.67 5.55
N ALA A 194 -9.34 -1.78 4.87
CA ALA A 194 -8.45 -2.93 4.95
C ALA A 194 -7.22 -2.58 4.13
N GLN A 195 -6.07 -2.49 4.79
CA GLN A 195 -4.81 -2.53 4.06
C GLN A 195 -4.87 -3.81 3.21
N VAL A 196 -4.63 -3.71 1.90
CA VAL A 196 -4.20 -4.91 1.16
C VAL A 196 -3.04 -5.43 1.99
N GLN A 197 -3.17 -6.65 2.52
CA GLN A 197 -2.17 -7.16 3.45
C GLN A 197 -0.80 -6.91 2.80
N ASP A 198 0.12 -6.26 3.51
CA ASP A 198 1.40 -5.79 2.95
C ASP A 198 2.14 -6.91 2.18
N ASP A 199 1.88 -8.17 2.59
CA ASP A 199 2.40 -9.37 1.98
C ASP A 199 1.78 -9.72 0.61
N GLU A 200 0.48 -9.50 0.40
CA GLU A 200 -0.16 -9.62 -0.92
C GLU A 200 0.35 -8.52 -1.87
N VAL A 201 0.52 -7.29 -1.38
CA VAL A 201 1.12 -6.21 -2.19
C VAL A 201 2.51 -6.63 -2.66
N ALA A 202 3.37 -7.08 -1.75
CA ALA A 202 4.71 -7.57 -2.09
C ALA A 202 4.67 -8.72 -3.12
N LEU A 203 3.82 -9.74 -2.89
CA LEU A 203 3.61 -10.88 -3.79
C LEU A 203 3.23 -10.42 -5.22
N PHE A 204 2.24 -9.54 -5.35
CA PHE A 204 1.76 -9.12 -6.67
C PHE A 204 2.64 -8.04 -7.31
N THR A 205 3.34 -7.21 -6.54
CA THR A 205 4.38 -6.32 -7.05
C THR A 205 5.55 -7.11 -7.63
N THR A 206 6.00 -8.18 -6.97
CA THR A 206 7.06 -9.04 -7.51
C THR A 206 6.59 -9.84 -8.73
N LEU A 207 5.34 -10.32 -8.75
CA LEU A 207 4.74 -10.91 -9.95
C LEU A 207 4.74 -9.93 -11.14
N LYS A 208 4.26 -8.69 -10.93
CA LYS A 208 4.31 -7.62 -11.93
C LYS A 208 5.74 -7.42 -12.44
N GLY A 209 6.72 -7.40 -11.54
CA GLY A 209 8.14 -7.31 -11.89
C GLY A 209 8.58 -8.39 -12.86
N ILE A 210 8.30 -9.67 -12.55
CA ILE A 210 8.65 -10.82 -13.40
C ILE A 210 8.03 -10.70 -14.79
N VAL A 211 6.73 -10.44 -14.82
CA VAL A 211 5.93 -10.41 -16.05
C VAL A 211 6.33 -9.22 -16.92
N ASN A 212 6.45 -8.02 -16.35
CA ASN A 212 6.72 -6.81 -17.11
C ASN A 212 8.19 -6.68 -17.54
N ARG A 213 9.12 -7.42 -16.93
CA ARG A 213 10.55 -7.41 -17.29
C ARG A 213 10.80 -7.85 -18.74
N THR A 214 9.95 -8.72 -19.29
CA THR A 214 10.06 -9.20 -20.68
C THR A 214 9.16 -8.37 -21.62
N GLN A 215 7.90 -8.18 -21.22
CA GLN A 215 6.93 -7.36 -21.91
C GLN A 215 5.92 -6.81 -20.89
N PRO A 216 5.71 -5.48 -20.80
CA PRO A 216 4.70 -4.91 -19.91
C PRO A 216 3.31 -5.48 -20.22
N ARG A 217 2.73 -6.18 -19.25
CA ARG A 217 1.41 -6.85 -19.37
C ARG A 217 0.51 -6.63 -18.16
N ILE A 218 1.08 -6.28 -16.99
CA ILE A 218 0.32 -5.94 -15.78
C ILE A 218 0.48 -4.46 -15.48
N PHE A 219 -0.64 -3.75 -15.37
CA PHE A 219 -0.71 -2.40 -14.81
C PHE A 219 -1.35 -2.48 -13.42
N THR A 220 -0.86 -1.69 -12.49
CA THR A 220 -1.39 -1.67 -11.12
C THR A 220 -1.88 -0.29 -10.75
N TYR A 221 -3.05 -0.25 -10.11
CA TYR A 221 -3.53 0.94 -9.44
C TYR A 221 -3.19 0.79 -7.94
N ASP A 222 -2.09 1.41 -7.52
CA ASP A 222 -1.48 1.14 -6.22
C ASP A 222 -1.97 2.08 -5.11
N ASN A 223 -2.43 3.28 -5.46
CA ASN A 223 -2.93 4.27 -4.50
C ASN A 223 -4.05 5.12 -5.09
N ALA A 224 -5.18 5.17 -4.38
CA ALA A 224 -6.30 6.06 -4.71
C ALA A 224 -6.09 7.45 -4.11
N ILE A 225 -5.26 8.28 -4.77
CA ILE A 225 -5.04 9.66 -4.34
C ILE A 225 -6.13 10.57 -4.92
N ARG A 226 -6.91 11.21 -4.04
CA ARG A 226 -7.94 12.18 -4.43
C ARG A 226 -7.35 13.31 -5.28
N GLY A 227 -7.87 13.53 -6.48
CA GLY A 227 -7.45 14.60 -7.39
C GLY A 227 -6.32 14.24 -8.36
N GLN A 228 -5.91 12.97 -8.42
CA GLN A 228 -4.99 12.47 -9.46
C GLN A 228 -5.74 11.79 -10.61
N ASP A 229 -4.99 11.30 -11.60
CA ASP A 229 -5.46 10.67 -12.85
C ASP A 229 -6.39 9.45 -12.63
N GLY A 230 -6.46 8.94 -11.41
CA GLY A 230 -7.34 7.85 -11.00
C GLY A 230 -6.94 6.52 -11.64
N LYS A 231 -7.80 5.50 -11.46
CA LYS A 231 -7.54 4.12 -11.87
C LYS A 231 -7.23 3.96 -13.37
N PHE A 232 -7.86 4.78 -14.22
CA PHE A 232 -7.80 4.63 -15.67
C PHE A 232 -6.99 5.71 -16.39
N GLY A 233 -6.59 6.80 -15.72
CA GLY A 233 -6.09 7.99 -16.41
C GLY A 233 -4.83 7.74 -17.25
N TRP A 234 -3.82 7.06 -16.70
CA TRP A 234 -2.60 6.71 -17.44
C TRP A 234 -2.86 5.75 -18.60
N LEU A 235 -3.69 4.73 -18.39
CA LEU A 235 -4.03 3.77 -19.46
C LEU A 235 -4.76 4.47 -20.61
N ASN A 236 -5.71 5.35 -20.31
CA ASN A 236 -6.45 6.13 -21.29
C ASN A 236 -5.55 7.14 -22.02
N ALA A 237 -4.72 7.88 -21.27
CA ALA A 237 -3.79 8.87 -21.84
C ALA A 237 -2.77 8.24 -22.79
N LEU A 238 -2.37 6.99 -22.52
CA LEU A 238 -1.45 6.22 -23.37
C LEU A 238 -2.17 5.42 -24.46
N GLY A 239 -3.51 5.45 -24.51
CA GLY A 239 -4.31 4.68 -25.48
C GLY A 239 -4.22 3.16 -25.30
N LEU A 240 -3.86 2.69 -24.11
CA LEU A 240 -3.69 1.26 -23.82
C LEU A 240 -5.05 0.62 -23.54
N GLN A 241 -5.31 -0.54 -24.16
CA GLN A 241 -6.47 -1.36 -23.79
C GLN A 241 -6.16 -2.08 -22.47
N TYR A 242 -7.20 -2.39 -21.71
CA TYR A 242 -7.04 -3.09 -20.44
C TYR A 242 -8.22 -4.01 -20.14
N THR A 243 -7.96 -5.03 -19.32
CA THR A 243 -8.96 -5.89 -18.69
C THR A 243 -8.82 -5.75 -17.18
N GLU A 244 -9.89 -5.32 -16.51
CA GLU A 244 -9.91 -5.27 -15.06
C GLU A 244 -9.88 -6.68 -14.47
N VAL A 245 -8.91 -6.90 -13.58
CA VAL A 245 -8.72 -8.18 -12.91
C VAL A 245 -9.60 -8.20 -11.67
N ALA A 246 -10.71 -8.93 -11.73
CA ALA A 246 -11.64 -9.06 -10.61
C ALA A 246 -11.03 -9.79 -9.40
N ASP A 247 -10.29 -10.87 -9.67
CA ASP A 247 -9.54 -11.61 -8.66
C ASP A 247 -8.04 -11.61 -9.00
N ARG A 248 -7.25 -10.84 -8.24
CA ARG A 248 -5.79 -10.75 -8.42
C ARG A 248 -5.09 -12.11 -8.31
N TRP A 249 -5.64 -13.04 -7.54
CA TRP A 249 -5.09 -14.39 -7.37
C TRP A 249 -5.14 -15.21 -8.66
N SER A 250 -6.02 -14.86 -9.60
CA SER A 250 -6.06 -15.46 -10.94
C SER A 250 -4.79 -15.16 -11.75
N LEU A 251 -4.06 -14.09 -11.46
CA LEU A 251 -2.83 -13.71 -12.16
C LEU A 251 -1.68 -14.70 -11.89
N LEU A 252 -1.62 -15.29 -10.69
CA LEU A 252 -0.62 -16.33 -10.39
C LEU A 252 -0.84 -17.57 -11.27
N SER A 253 -2.09 -17.92 -11.54
CA SER A 253 -2.44 -19.01 -12.46
C SER A 253 -2.17 -18.63 -13.91
N LYS A 254 -2.55 -17.41 -14.32
CA LYS A 254 -2.35 -16.89 -15.69
C LYS A 254 -0.87 -16.86 -16.08
N TYR A 255 -0.02 -16.40 -15.17
CA TYR A 255 1.43 -16.23 -15.39
C TYR A 255 2.26 -17.36 -14.79
N ARG A 256 1.65 -18.50 -14.48
CA ARG A 256 2.30 -19.61 -13.76
C ARG A 256 3.63 -20.05 -14.38
N ASN A 257 3.70 -20.10 -15.71
CA ASN A 257 4.89 -20.55 -16.44
C ASN A 257 6.07 -19.57 -16.35
N GLU A 258 5.84 -18.35 -15.85
CA GLU A 258 6.88 -17.35 -15.62
C GLU A 258 7.34 -17.32 -14.15
N ILE A 259 6.64 -18.05 -13.27
CA ILE A 259 6.93 -18.10 -11.83
C ILE A 259 7.67 -19.40 -11.52
N SER A 260 8.93 -19.27 -11.10
CA SER A 260 9.78 -20.41 -10.74
C SER A 260 9.57 -20.89 -9.30
N GLY A 261 8.98 -20.06 -8.43
CA GLY A 261 8.66 -20.42 -7.05
C GLY A 261 8.48 -19.21 -6.12
N ILE A 262 8.52 -19.46 -4.82
CA ILE A 262 8.37 -18.43 -3.78
C ILE A 262 9.67 -18.20 -3.00
N VAL A 263 9.91 -16.96 -2.60
CA VAL A 263 10.94 -16.59 -1.62
C VAL A 263 10.24 -16.13 -0.35
N ILE A 264 10.38 -16.90 0.72
CA ILE A 264 9.73 -16.63 2.00
C ILE A 264 10.60 -15.66 2.80
N TYR A 265 10.06 -14.48 3.14
CA TYR A 265 10.75 -13.52 4.01
C TYR A 265 10.36 -13.69 5.48
N ASP A 266 11.13 -13.08 6.37
CA ASP A 266 10.91 -13.09 7.81
C ASP A 266 10.16 -11.83 8.26
N THR A 267 8.92 -11.98 8.74
CA THR A 267 8.14 -10.86 9.27
C THR A 267 8.68 -10.33 10.60
N ALA A 268 9.53 -11.10 11.32
CA ALA A 268 10.22 -10.63 12.52
C ALA A 268 11.42 -9.72 12.21
N LEU A 269 11.92 -9.74 10.96
CA LEU A 269 12.99 -8.87 10.50
C LEU A 269 12.63 -8.28 9.11
N PRO A 270 11.91 -7.15 9.07
CA PRO A 270 11.33 -6.59 7.84
C PRO A 270 12.32 -6.36 6.69
N ASP A 271 13.60 -6.10 6.97
CA ASP A 271 14.64 -5.94 5.95
C ASP A 271 14.81 -7.19 5.06
N THR A 272 14.42 -8.37 5.54
CA THR A 272 14.46 -9.61 4.74
C THR A 272 13.50 -9.57 3.55
N LEU A 273 12.48 -8.71 3.54
CA LEU A 273 11.62 -8.51 2.37
C LEU A 273 12.40 -7.89 1.20
N ASN A 274 13.32 -6.97 1.47
CA ASN A 274 14.18 -6.38 0.44
C ASN A 274 15.07 -7.46 -0.18
N LEU A 275 15.69 -8.31 0.65
CA LEU A 275 16.47 -9.45 0.18
C LEU A 275 15.62 -10.46 -0.60
N ALA A 276 14.43 -10.78 -0.10
CA ALA A 276 13.50 -11.67 -0.79
C ALA A 276 13.11 -11.15 -2.17
N THR A 277 12.85 -9.85 -2.28
CA THR A 277 12.52 -9.15 -3.54
C THR A 277 13.68 -9.25 -4.55
N THR A 278 14.92 -9.05 -4.09
CA THR A 278 16.11 -9.21 -4.94
C THR A 278 16.26 -10.64 -5.46
N ILE A 279 16.17 -11.64 -4.57
CA ILE A 279 16.27 -13.06 -4.95
C ILE A 279 15.14 -13.43 -5.92
N ALA A 280 13.92 -13.00 -5.64
CA ALA A 280 12.74 -13.19 -6.48
C ALA A 280 12.97 -12.62 -7.90
N GLY A 281 13.46 -11.39 -8.02
CA GLY A 281 13.78 -10.77 -9.31
C GLY A 281 14.85 -11.52 -10.12
N LEU A 282 15.85 -12.10 -9.45
CA LEU A 282 16.92 -12.87 -10.09
C LEU A 282 16.49 -14.29 -10.49
N GLN A 283 15.64 -14.94 -9.70
CA GLN A 283 15.26 -16.34 -9.86
C GLN A 283 13.87 -16.55 -10.45
N ASN A 284 13.23 -15.48 -10.96
CA ASN A 284 11.84 -15.51 -11.43
C ASN A 284 10.88 -16.01 -10.34
N GLY A 285 11.17 -15.68 -9.08
CA GLY A 285 10.33 -15.99 -7.94
C GLY A 285 9.39 -14.85 -7.59
N VAL A 286 8.39 -15.13 -6.77
CA VAL A 286 7.58 -14.12 -6.10
C VAL A 286 7.82 -14.14 -4.59
N THR A 287 7.66 -13.02 -3.91
CA THR A 287 7.81 -12.97 -2.44
C THR A 287 6.59 -13.54 -1.73
N ALA A 288 6.79 -14.17 -0.58
CA ALA A 288 5.72 -14.67 0.27
C ALA A 288 6.00 -14.38 1.74
N SER A 289 4.99 -13.90 2.48
CA SER A 289 5.06 -13.94 3.95
C SER A 289 4.97 -15.39 4.45
N PRO A 290 5.29 -15.64 5.73
CA PRO A 290 5.03 -16.94 6.34
C PRO A 290 3.56 -17.39 6.23
N ALA A 291 2.60 -16.44 6.29
CA ALA A 291 1.18 -16.72 6.16
C ALA A 291 0.80 -17.11 4.72
N LEU A 292 1.31 -16.40 3.72
CA LEU A 292 1.04 -16.70 2.30
C LEU A 292 1.76 -17.96 1.81
N ALA A 293 2.90 -18.32 2.40
CA ALA A 293 3.66 -19.51 2.00
C ALA A 293 2.83 -20.79 2.05
N ALA A 294 2.01 -20.99 3.09
CA ALA A 294 1.12 -22.14 3.20
C ALA A 294 0.11 -22.20 2.03
N LYS A 295 -0.51 -21.07 1.67
CA LYS A 295 -1.44 -20.96 0.54
C LYS A 295 -0.74 -21.20 -0.80
N LEU A 296 0.44 -20.62 -1.01
CA LEU A 296 1.17 -20.66 -2.29
C LEU A 296 1.82 -22.02 -2.58
N THR A 297 2.20 -22.76 -1.54
CA THR A 297 2.73 -24.13 -1.67
C THR A 297 1.63 -25.18 -1.81
N ALA A 298 0.40 -24.89 -1.39
CA ALA A 298 -0.76 -25.77 -1.55
C ALA A 298 -1.42 -25.63 -2.94
N ALA A 299 -2.35 -26.55 -3.24
CA ALA A 299 -3.24 -26.39 -4.38
C ALA A 299 -4.10 -25.12 -4.23
N PRO A 300 -4.35 -24.37 -5.33
CA PRO A 300 -4.03 -24.72 -6.72
C PRO A 300 -2.62 -24.32 -7.20
N TYR A 301 -1.87 -23.53 -6.42
CA TYR A 301 -0.63 -22.91 -6.90
C TYR A 301 0.56 -23.88 -6.92
N ASN A 302 0.77 -24.68 -5.88
CA ASN A 302 1.86 -25.67 -5.82
C ASN A 302 3.23 -25.06 -6.22
N LEU A 303 3.54 -23.85 -5.73
CA LEU A 303 4.80 -23.18 -6.03
C LEU A 303 5.92 -23.75 -5.13
N PRO A 304 7.09 -24.11 -5.69
CA PRO A 304 8.21 -24.56 -4.88
C PRO A 304 8.81 -23.40 -4.07
N VAL A 305 9.41 -23.71 -2.92
CA VAL A 305 10.17 -22.74 -2.15
C VAL A 305 11.57 -22.62 -2.76
N LEU A 306 11.90 -21.45 -3.30
CA LEU A 306 13.22 -21.13 -3.85
C LEU A 306 14.22 -20.82 -2.73
N LYS A 307 13.75 -20.06 -1.72
CA LYS A 307 14.53 -19.69 -0.56
C LYS A 307 13.60 -19.39 0.61
N ASP A 308 13.99 -19.81 1.80
CA ASP A 308 13.33 -19.48 3.06
C ASP A 308 14.30 -18.66 3.92
N LEU A 309 13.93 -17.42 4.23
CA LEU A 309 14.75 -16.48 4.99
C LEU A 309 14.32 -16.37 6.46
N ARG A 310 13.30 -17.12 6.89
CA ARG A 310 12.84 -17.10 8.28
C ARG A 310 13.96 -17.55 9.22
N GLY A 311 14.29 -16.72 10.20
CA GLY A 311 15.37 -16.96 11.15
C GLY A 311 16.77 -17.01 10.53
N ALA A 312 16.94 -16.66 9.25
CA ALA A 312 18.24 -16.68 8.58
C ALA A 312 19.18 -15.56 9.07
N PHE A 313 18.62 -14.48 9.63
CA PHE A 313 19.35 -13.31 10.08
C PHE A 313 18.78 -12.80 11.41
N THR A 314 19.64 -12.14 12.18
CA THR A 314 19.27 -11.54 13.49
C THR A 314 19.28 -10.02 13.46
N THR A 315 19.92 -9.41 12.46
CA THR A 315 20.03 -7.96 12.33
C THR A 315 19.92 -7.51 10.88
N LYS A 316 19.44 -6.29 10.66
CA LYS A 316 19.40 -5.66 9.33
C LYS A 316 20.76 -5.62 8.64
N VAL A 317 21.84 -5.43 9.41
CA VAL A 317 23.20 -5.32 8.87
C VAL A 317 23.62 -6.63 8.20
N GLN A 318 23.28 -7.78 8.79
CA GLN A 318 23.57 -9.09 8.19
C GLN A 318 22.80 -9.30 6.88
N VAL A 319 21.55 -8.81 6.78
CA VAL A 319 20.74 -8.90 5.56
C VAL A 319 21.39 -8.12 4.42
N TYR A 320 21.76 -6.85 4.66
CA TYR A 320 22.40 -6.03 3.63
C TYR A 320 23.83 -6.47 3.32
N GLN A 321 24.55 -7.03 4.29
CA GLN A 321 25.85 -7.64 4.02
C GLN A 321 25.70 -8.83 3.07
N TYR A 322 24.71 -9.70 3.29
CA TYR A 322 24.42 -10.80 2.36
C TYR A 322 24.05 -10.29 0.95
N LEU A 323 23.24 -9.25 0.84
CA LEU A 323 22.90 -8.61 -0.45
C LEU A 323 24.13 -8.01 -1.18
N TYR A 324 25.13 -7.59 -0.42
CA TYR A 324 26.36 -7.03 -1.00
C TYR A 324 27.31 -8.15 -1.47
N ASP A 325 27.37 -9.25 -0.72
CA ASP A 325 28.29 -10.37 -0.97
C ASP A 325 27.83 -11.31 -2.10
N TYR A 326 26.52 -11.34 -2.41
CA TYR A 326 25.89 -12.27 -3.36
C TYR A 326 24.94 -11.58 -4.34
#